data_AF-A0A821KYC6-F1
#
_entry.id   AF-A0A821KYC6-F1
#
_cell.length_a   1.000
_cell.length_b   1.000
_cell.length_c   1.000
_cell.angle_alpha   90.00
_cell.angle_beta   90.00
_cell.angle_gamma   90.00
#
_symmetry.space_group_name_H-M   'P 1'
#
loop_
_entity.id
_entity.type
_entity.pdbx_description
1 polymer ?
#
loop_
_entity_poly.entity_id
_entity_poly.type
_entity_poly.pdbx_seq_one_letter_code
_entity_poly.pdbx_strand_id
1 'polypeptide(L)'
;MDHSNQLTSPRTPVHITDEEHTLILMLRTMPLDEIIYVMMLNNFLPIELPRKYDHIANIINLHFKKSYEVHKQQLIQNNVSFEGYTSAYNSKIQLIEKRQNQKSTTATDSITLLDERYFQMTWLLINVVKFLFMTTNQKVSNIPMSVRDVDECNDYFSKIQLELYKNFVGFWTQHQRFTKRCNPTTCSKVFIVDGHQKANRLVCQYKDVFDNSIYELGPVQMGCLHSPLRKARNVDHRYCQLHQPKIVTSVNDESIPIHQIVLENKETTLDKLALMEYVDKDGHYDDALCNVFRSGINSKLKISSYGFLATFLSCSVIVGFTEQPCSEGMRRVLHHILTILRFGQLPNAMCYDCACTLKLFINRHFGSNELKSTDSTQFLTSLAMAIDRFHVKNHKRPMCKTVMRPDHPCHNDIYASINTQVAEQGFSYLSKFKNSFRGYSYPKSTIFFTVLFHLKNCTTTGISSFEQAV
;
A
#
# COMPACT_ATOMS: atom_id res chain seq x y z
N MET A 1 -21.95 -41.56 3.87
CA MET A 1 -23.06 -40.59 3.91
C MET A 1 -22.72 -39.51 2.91
N ASP A 2 -23.43 -39.56 1.78
CA ASP A 2 -23.59 -38.58 0.70
C ASP A 2 -22.49 -37.55 0.44
N HIS A 3 -21.71 -37.84 -0.62
CA HIS A 3 -20.97 -36.84 -1.38
C HIS A 3 -21.95 -35.98 -2.18
N SER A 4 -22.56 -34.99 -1.53
CA SER A 4 -23.33 -33.95 -2.23
C SER A 4 -22.38 -32.90 -2.82
N ASN A 5 -22.41 -32.82 -4.15
CA ASN A 5 -21.83 -31.79 -5.01
C ASN A 5 -21.75 -30.40 -4.36
N GLN A 6 -20.53 -29.96 -4.03
CA GLN A 6 -20.25 -28.54 -3.82
C GLN A 6 -20.29 -27.85 -5.17
N LEU A 7 -21.45 -27.28 -5.50
CA LEU A 7 -21.62 -26.27 -6.52
C LEU A 7 -20.62 -25.14 -6.24
N THR A 8 -19.59 -25.05 -7.08
CA THR A 8 -18.73 -23.88 -7.15
C THR A 8 -19.61 -22.68 -7.45
N SER A 9 -19.74 -21.77 -6.49
CA SER A 9 -20.35 -20.47 -6.70
C SER A 9 -19.75 -19.84 -7.98
N PRO A 10 -20.56 -19.46 -8.97
CA PRO A 10 -20.05 -18.81 -10.17
C PRO A 10 -19.33 -17.54 -9.71
N ARG A 11 -18.02 -17.48 -9.97
CA ARG A 11 -17.23 -16.26 -9.75
C ARG A 11 -17.94 -15.14 -10.48
N THR A 12 -18.59 -14.24 -9.75
CA THR A 12 -19.14 -13.02 -10.32
C THR A 12 -17.97 -12.28 -10.97
N PRO A 13 -17.93 -12.09 -12.30
CA PRO A 13 -16.92 -11.27 -12.90
C PRO A 13 -17.06 -9.87 -12.29
N VAL A 14 -16.02 -9.43 -11.59
CA VAL A 14 -15.94 -8.05 -11.12
C VAL A 14 -15.85 -7.19 -12.37
N HIS A 15 -16.96 -6.58 -12.75
CA HIS A 15 -17.01 -5.56 -13.81
C HIS A 15 -15.96 -4.50 -13.47
N ILE A 16 -14.90 -4.44 -14.27
CA ILE A 16 -14.21 -3.18 -14.51
C ILE A 16 -15.27 -2.36 -15.25
N THR A 17 -15.62 -1.16 -14.78
CA THR A 17 -16.55 -0.34 -15.55
C THR A 17 -15.89 -0.02 -16.89
N ASP A 18 -16.68 0.08 -17.95
CA ASP A 18 -16.13 0.41 -19.26
C ASP A 18 -15.34 1.73 -19.19
N GLU A 19 -15.64 2.63 -18.24
CA GLU A 19 -14.88 3.86 -17.99
C GLU A 19 -13.47 3.61 -17.45
N GLU A 20 -13.26 2.69 -16.50
CA GLU A 20 -11.94 2.38 -15.94
C GLU A 20 -11.04 1.66 -16.96
N HIS A 21 -11.61 0.76 -17.78
CA HIS A 21 -10.89 0.10 -18.86
C HIS A 21 -10.58 1.09 -19.99
N THR A 22 -11.54 1.95 -20.35
CA THR A 22 -11.37 3.01 -21.34
C THR A 22 -10.31 4.01 -20.89
N LEU A 23 -10.29 4.44 -19.63
CA LEU A 23 -9.22 5.31 -19.11
C LEU A 23 -7.85 4.65 -19.28
N ILE A 24 -7.70 3.36 -18.93
CA ILE A 24 -6.43 2.63 -19.05
C ILE A 24 -6.01 2.42 -20.52
N LEU A 25 -6.95 2.21 -21.45
CA LEU A 25 -6.68 2.08 -22.89
C LEU A 25 -6.34 3.43 -23.53
N MET A 26 -7.13 4.47 -23.24
CA MET A 26 -6.89 5.84 -23.67
C MET A 26 -5.52 6.35 -23.23
N LEU A 27 -5.12 6.06 -21.99
CA LEU A 27 -3.83 6.45 -21.41
C LEU A 27 -2.62 5.74 -22.05
N ARG A 28 -2.85 4.69 -22.86
CA ARG A 28 -1.81 3.97 -23.60
C ARG A 28 -1.63 4.43 -25.04
N THR A 29 -2.62 5.14 -25.60
CA THR A 29 -2.67 5.38 -27.05
C THR A 29 -2.99 6.82 -27.46
N MET A 30 -3.46 7.69 -26.56
CA MET A 30 -4.00 9.00 -26.94
C MET A 30 -3.12 10.19 -26.53
N PRO A 31 -3.05 11.24 -27.37
CA PRO A 31 -2.49 12.55 -27.01
C PRO A 31 -3.21 13.21 -25.83
N LEU A 32 -2.47 14.06 -25.10
CA LEU A 32 -2.93 14.68 -23.84
C LEU A 32 -4.20 15.52 -23.99
N ASP A 33 -4.32 16.19 -25.12
CA ASP A 33 -5.40 17.08 -25.52
C ASP A 33 -6.71 16.29 -25.73
N GLU A 34 -6.62 15.08 -26.26
CA GLU A 34 -7.76 14.18 -26.37
C GLU A 34 -8.11 13.54 -25.02
N ILE A 35 -7.12 13.23 -24.17
CA ILE A 35 -7.37 12.77 -22.79
C ILE A 35 -8.15 13.83 -22.02
N ILE A 36 -7.77 15.10 -22.13
CA ILE A 36 -8.49 16.22 -21.50
C ILE A 36 -9.90 16.37 -22.09
N TYR A 37 -10.04 16.31 -23.41
CA TYR A 37 -11.33 16.39 -24.10
C TYR A 37 -12.29 15.26 -23.69
N VAL A 38 -11.79 14.03 -23.55
CA VAL A 38 -12.61 12.88 -23.14
C VAL A 38 -12.88 12.87 -21.63
N MET A 39 -11.95 13.37 -20.80
CA MET A 39 -12.24 13.64 -19.38
C MET A 39 -13.36 14.68 -19.23
N MET A 40 -13.42 15.67 -20.12
CA MET A 40 -14.52 16.64 -20.18
C MET A 40 -15.83 16.02 -20.70
N LEU A 41 -15.79 15.19 -21.76
CA LEU A 41 -16.98 14.53 -22.32
C LEU A 41 -17.62 13.50 -21.39
N ASN A 42 -16.83 12.83 -20.54
CA ASN A 42 -17.32 11.80 -19.62
C ASN A 42 -17.62 12.32 -18.21
N ASN A 43 -17.72 13.63 -18.00
CA ASN A 43 -18.01 14.25 -16.71
C ASN A 43 -17.06 13.86 -15.57
N PHE A 44 -15.79 13.52 -15.86
CA PHE A 44 -14.77 13.30 -14.81
C PHE A 44 -14.45 14.58 -14.03
N LEU A 45 -14.82 15.73 -14.60
CA LEU A 45 -14.98 17.01 -13.93
C LEU A 45 -16.45 17.41 -14.11
N PRO A 46 -17.20 17.77 -13.05
CA PRO A 46 -18.59 18.17 -13.19
C PRO A 46 -18.71 19.41 -14.10
N ILE A 47 -19.73 19.42 -14.96
CA ILE A 47 -20.03 20.48 -15.96
C ILE A 47 -20.10 21.87 -15.31
N GLU A 48 -20.59 21.92 -14.08
CA GLU A 48 -20.42 23.07 -13.19
C GLU A 48 -19.53 22.61 -12.04
N LEU A 49 -18.26 23.01 -12.02
CA LEU A 49 -17.52 23.01 -10.75
C LEU A 49 -18.15 24.11 -9.89
N PRO A 50 -18.76 23.81 -8.74
CA PRO A 50 -19.15 24.86 -7.81
C PRO A 50 -17.94 25.77 -7.55
N ARG A 51 -18.10 27.11 -7.51
CA ARG A 51 -17.00 28.10 -7.32
C ARG A 51 -15.99 27.73 -6.23
N LYS A 52 -16.39 26.94 -5.23
CA LYS A 52 -15.49 26.39 -4.20
C LYS A 52 -14.37 25.50 -4.74
N TYR A 53 -14.47 24.96 -5.95
CA TYR A 53 -13.46 24.11 -6.60
C TYR A 53 -12.63 24.84 -7.67
N ASP A 54 -12.85 26.15 -7.88
CA ASP A 54 -12.10 26.95 -8.86
C ASP A 54 -10.59 26.86 -8.63
N HIS A 55 -10.15 26.70 -7.38
CA HIS A 55 -8.74 26.51 -7.06
C HIS A 55 -8.15 25.20 -7.62
N ILE A 56 -8.90 24.09 -7.59
CA ILE A 56 -8.47 22.80 -8.18
C ILE A 56 -8.47 22.90 -9.70
N ALA A 57 -9.52 23.49 -10.29
CA ALA A 57 -9.58 23.77 -11.72
C ALA A 57 -8.41 24.65 -12.16
N ASN A 58 -8.08 25.69 -11.38
CA ASN A 58 -6.97 26.58 -11.66
C ASN A 58 -5.62 25.88 -11.51
N ILE A 59 -5.41 25.01 -10.53
CA ILE A 59 -4.17 24.23 -10.40
C ILE A 59 -4.01 23.27 -11.59
N ILE A 60 -5.08 22.56 -11.96
CA ILE A 60 -5.12 21.66 -13.12
C ILE A 60 -4.84 22.48 -14.39
N ASN A 61 -5.60 23.55 -14.64
CA ASN A 61 -5.46 24.40 -15.81
C ASN A 61 -4.09 25.09 -15.88
N LEU A 62 -3.54 25.59 -14.77
CA LEU A 62 -2.22 26.22 -14.74
C LEU A 62 -1.12 25.19 -15.06
N HIS A 63 -1.24 23.96 -14.55
CA HIS A 63 -0.27 22.90 -14.82
C HIS A 63 -0.38 22.30 -16.22
N PHE A 64 -1.59 22.06 -16.71
CA PHE A 64 -1.81 21.57 -18.07
C PHE A 64 -1.49 22.65 -19.09
N LYS A 65 -1.88 23.91 -18.88
CA LYS A 65 -1.50 25.04 -19.75
C LYS A 65 0.01 25.24 -19.78
N LYS A 66 0.72 25.18 -18.65
CA LYS A 66 2.18 25.32 -18.63
C LYS A 66 2.91 24.10 -19.24
N SER A 67 2.32 22.91 -19.18
CA SER A 67 2.85 21.72 -19.88
C SER A 67 2.55 21.75 -21.37
N TYR A 68 1.37 22.22 -21.76
CA TYR A 68 0.98 22.45 -23.14
C TYR A 68 1.83 23.55 -23.81
N GLU A 69 2.06 24.69 -23.16
CA GLU A 69 2.89 25.76 -23.72
C GLU A 69 4.35 25.34 -23.89
N VAL A 70 4.90 24.54 -22.98
CA VAL A 70 6.27 23.99 -23.12
C VAL A 70 6.33 22.96 -24.25
N HIS A 71 5.30 22.12 -24.38
CA HIS A 71 5.18 21.19 -25.49
C HIS A 71 5.05 21.92 -26.84
N LYS A 72 4.24 22.98 -26.89
CA LYS A 72 4.08 23.87 -28.04
C LYS A 72 5.38 24.57 -28.40
N GLN A 73 6.13 25.09 -27.43
CA GLN A 73 7.44 25.70 -27.66
C GLN A 73 8.46 24.69 -28.21
N GLN A 74 8.45 23.43 -27.73
CA GLN A 74 9.28 22.36 -28.28
C GLN A 74 8.87 21.99 -29.71
N LEU A 75 7.58 21.97 -30.03
CA LEU A 75 7.08 21.74 -31.40
C LEU A 75 7.48 22.87 -32.36
N ILE A 76 7.39 24.12 -31.89
CA ILE A 76 7.84 25.31 -32.64
C ILE A 76 9.35 25.26 -32.87
N GLN A 77 10.15 24.92 -31.85
CA GLN A 77 11.59 24.75 -31.97
C GLN A 77 11.99 23.62 -32.94
N ASN A 78 11.12 22.63 -33.12
CA ASN A 78 11.33 21.52 -34.06
C ASN A 78 10.73 21.77 -35.45
N ASN A 79 10.28 22.99 -35.78
CA ASN A 79 9.70 23.38 -37.08
C ASN A 79 8.52 22.52 -37.55
N VAL A 80 7.69 22.02 -36.64
CA VAL A 80 6.49 21.26 -37.00
C VAL A 80 5.29 22.23 -37.05
N SER A 81 4.77 22.51 -38.25
CA SER A 81 3.55 23.30 -38.41
C SER A 81 2.31 22.50 -37.97
N PHE A 82 1.34 23.18 -37.36
CA PHE A 82 0.15 22.55 -36.78
C PHE A 82 -0.75 21.88 -37.85
N GLU A 83 -0.82 22.44 -39.06
CA GLU A 83 -1.56 21.87 -40.20
C GLU A 83 -0.84 20.66 -40.84
N GLY A 84 0.48 20.58 -40.72
CA GLY A 84 1.24 19.39 -41.10
C GLY A 84 1.03 18.22 -40.14
N TYR A 85 0.62 18.49 -38.90
CA TYR A 85 0.47 17.50 -37.84
C TYR A 85 -0.64 16.50 -38.12
N THR A 86 -1.83 16.97 -38.53
CA THR A 86 -3.01 16.10 -38.75
C THR A 86 -2.86 15.19 -39.98
N SER A 87 -2.26 15.71 -41.06
CA SER A 87 -1.98 14.95 -42.28
C SER A 87 -0.83 13.94 -42.11
N ALA A 88 0.24 14.35 -41.41
CA ALA A 88 1.34 13.45 -41.05
C ALA A 88 0.88 12.38 -40.04
N TYR A 89 0.01 12.72 -39.09
CA TYR A 89 -0.52 11.79 -38.09
C TYR A 89 -1.39 10.70 -38.71
N ASN A 90 -2.33 11.04 -39.59
CA ASN A 90 -3.18 10.05 -40.27
C ASN A 90 -2.39 9.13 -41.21
N SER A 91 -1.38 9.67 -41.91
CA SER A 91 -0.45 8.87 -42.72
C SER A 91 0.46 7.98 -41.87
N LYS A 92 0.74 8.39 -40.63
CA LYS A 92 1.64 7.69 -39.69
C LYS A 92 0.92 6.63 -38.86
N ILE A 93 -0.37 6.78 -38.54
CA ILE A 93 -1.22 5.72 -37.97
C ILE A 93 -1.29 4.52 -38.92
N GLN A 94 -1.53 4.76 -40.22
CA GLN A 94 -1.50 3.71 -41.25
C GLN A 94 -0.11 3.06 -41.40
N LEU A 95 0.96 3.82 -41.13
CA LEU A 95 2.33 3.31 -41.15
C LEU A 95 2.69 2.50 -39.90
N ILE A 96 2.15 2.85 -38.73
CA ILE A 96 2.31 2.14 -37.45
C ILE A 96 1.56 0.80 -37.49
N GLU A 97 0.34 0.77 -38.05
CA GLU A 97 -0.41 -0.47 -38.28
C GLU A 97 0.33 -1.40 -39.26
N LYS A 98 0.98 -0.86 -40.30
CA LYS A 98 1.87 -1.62 -41.18
C LYS A 98 3.17 -2.08 -40.50
N ARG A 99 3.76 -1.30 -39.59
CA ARG A 99 5.02 -1.61 -38.89
C ARG A 99 4.83 -2.56 -37.70
N GLN A 100 3.66 -2.62 -37.07
CA GLN A 100 3.38 -3.65 -36.05
C GLN A 100 3.42 -5.08 -36.63
N ASN A 101 3.25 -5.22 -37.95
CA ASN A 101 3.43 -6.48 -38.68
C ASN A 101 4.87 -6.75 -39.14
N GLN A 102 5.81 -5.82 -38.95
CA GLN A 102 7.22 -5.98 -39.34
C GLN A 102 8.15 -5.51 -38.21
N LYS A 103 8.54 -6.45 -37.35
CA LYS A 103 9.60 -6.24 -36.35
C LYS A 103 10.94 -6.02 -37.06
N SER A 104 11.39 -4.77 -37.13
CA SER A 104 12.81 -4.43 -37.22
C SER A 104 13.07 -3.02 -36.69
N THR A 105 14.09 -2.95 -35.84
CA THR A 105 14.57 -1.80 -35.07
C THR A 105 15.37 -0.83 -35.93
N THR A 106 14.92 0.43 -36.02
CA THR A 106 15.83 1.57 -36.15
C THR A 106 15.30 2.79 -35.39
N ALA A 107 16.24 3.48 -34.75
CA ALA A 107 16.05 4.65 -33.92
C ALA A 107 15.68 5.87 -34.76
N THR A 108 14.46 6.39 -34.60
CA THR A 108 14.05 7.78 -34.87
C THR A 108 12.54 7.92 -34.63
N ASP A 109 12.12 8.05 -33.36
CA ASP A 109 10.76 8.50 -33.03
C ASP A 109 10.75 9.10 -31.61
N SER A 110 11.23 10.35 -31.50
CA SER A 110 11.07 11.20 -30.31
C SER A 110 9.78 12.02 -30.38
N ILE A 111 8.69 11.40 -30.83
CA ILE A 111 7.35 11.95 -30.62
C ILE A 111 7.01 11.63 -29.16
N THR A 112 7.20 12.63 -28.32
CA THR A 112 6.47 12.97 -27.09
C THR A 112 5.41 11.96 -26.65
N LEU A 113 5.86 10.77 -26.26
CA LEU A 113 5.19 9.99 -25.25
C LEU A 113 5.00 10.92 -24.06
N LEU A 114 3.75 11.14 -23.67
CA LEU A 114 3.40 11.65 -22.34
C LEU A 114 4.37 10.98 -21.37
N ASP A 115 5.19 11.75 -20.64
CA ASP A 115 6.08 11.13 -19.67
C ASP A 115 5.16 10.52 -18.61
N GLU A 116 5.02 9.19 -18.71
CA GLU A 116 4.18 8.38 -17.84
C GLU A 116 4.45 8.72 -16.38
N ARG A 117 5.70 9.08 -16.04
CA ARG A 117 6.08 9.48 -14.69
C ARG A 117 5.50 10.83 -14.30
N TYR A 118 5.52 11.83 -15.18
CA TYR A 118 4.89 13.12 -14.89
C TYR A 118 3.39 12.96 -14.71
N PHE A 119 2.73 12.18 -15.56
CA PHE A 119 1.30 11.89 -15.41
C PHE A 119 0.99 11.19 -14.09
N GLN A 120 1.72 10.12 -13.74
CA GLN A 120 1.54 9.41 -12.48
C GLN A 120 1.69 10.34 -11.26
N MET A 121 2.66 11.27 -11.31
CA MET A 121 2.88 12.24 -10.25
C MET A 121 1.75 13.27 -10.17
N THR A 122 1.31 13.82 -11.30
CA THR A 122 0.19 14.77 -11.34
C THR A 122 -1.11 14.12 -10.88
N TRP A 123 -1.40 12.89 -11.34
CA TRP A 123 -2.56 12.13 -10.90
C TRP A 123 -2.51 11.88 -9.39
N LEU A 124 -1.38 11.45 -8.87
CA LEU A 124 -1.21 11.20 -7.44
C LEU A 124 -1.45 12.47 -6.62
N LEU A 125 -0.88 13.59 -7.06
CA LEU A 125 -1.05 14.88 -6.41
C LEU A 125 -2.50 15.36 -6.40
N ILE A 126 -3.21 15.27 -7.54
CA ILE A 126 -4.63 15.65 -7.61
C ILE A 126 -5.45 14.83 -6.61
N ASN A 127 -5.20 13.53 -6.53
CA ASN A 127 -5.91 12.66 -5.59
C ASN A 127 -5.55 12.96 -4.13
N VAL A 128 -4.29 13.31 -3.84
CA VAL A 128 -3.88 13.79 -2.51
C VAL A 128 -4.65 15.04 -2.12
N VAL A 129 -4.76 16.02 -3.02
CA VAL A 129 -5.48 17.27 -2.75
C VAL A 129 -6.98 17.00 -2.55
N LYS A 130 -7.59 16.17 -3.40
CA LYS A 130 -8.99 15.75 -3.24
C LYS A 130 -9.22 15.08 -1.89
N PHE A 131 -8.37 14.13 -1.54
CA PHE A 131 -8.45 13.40 -0.29
C PHE A 131 -8.32 14.36 0.91
N LEU A 132 -7.30 15.22 0.94
CA LEU A 132 -7.12 16.22 2.00
C LEU A 132 -8.34 17.13 2.14
N PHE A 133 -8.88 17.61 1.02
CA PHE A 133 -10.07 18.45 1.01
C PHE A 133 -11.28 17.71 1.61
N MET A 134 -11.49 16.45 1.22
CA MET A 134 -12.57 15.61 1.76
C MET A 134 -12.42 15.35 3.26
N THR A 135 -11.21 15.05 3.74
CA THR A 135 -11.02 14.59 5.13
C THR A 135 -10.82 15.72 6.13
N THR A 136 -10.31 16.88 5.70
CA THR A 136 -9.99 17.98 6.63
C THR A 136 -10.93 19.17 6.50
N ASN A 137 -11.70 19.24 5.41
CA ASN A 137 -12.47 20.42 5.00
C ASN A 137 -11.62 21.71 4.92
N GLN A 138 -10.28 21.59 4.89
CA GLN A 138 -9.37 22.71 4.71
C GLN A 138 -9.22 22.99 3.22
N LYS A 139 -9.33 24.26 2.84
CA LYS A 139 -9.01 24.69 1.48
C LYS A 139 -7.50 24.57 1.29
N VAL A 140 -7.08 23.67 0.41
CA VAL A 140 -5.70 23.61 -0.06
C VAL A 140 -5.53 24.74 -1.07
N SER A 141 -5.10 25.91 -0.59
CA SER A 141 -4.97 27.10 -1.44
C SER A 141 -3.76 27.04 -2.35
N ASN A 142 -2.68 26.37 -1.94
CA ASN A 142 -1.43 26.27 -2.69
C ASN A 142 -0.78 24.89 -2.54
N ILE A 143 -0.27 24.36 -3.64
CA ILE A 143 0.64 23.21 -3.65
C ILE A 143 2.06 23.79 -3.79
N PRO A 144 2.89 23.74 -2.74
CA PRO A 144 4.14 24.51 -2.67
C PRO A 144 5.30 23.86 -3.43
N MET A 145 5.04 23.08 -4.48
CA MET A 145 6.06 22.30 -5.18
C MET A 145 5.80 22.21 -6.68
N SER A 146 6.86 22.03 -7.45
CA SER A 146 6.80 21.70 -8.86
C SER A 146 6.59 20.20 -9.07
N VAL A 147 5.50 19.81 -9.76
CA VAL A 147 5.29 18.42 -10.22
C VAL A 147 6.37 17.91 -11.18
N ARG A 148 7.18 18.83 -11.73
CA ARG A 148 8.28 18.49 -12.64
C ARG A 148 9.57 18.16 -11.90
N ASP A 149 9.72 18.67 -10.69
CA ASP A 149 10.87 18.40 -9.84
C ASP A 149 10.55 17.20 -8.95
N VAL A 150 11.23 16.09 -9.23
CA VAL A 150 11.02 14.83 -8.51
C VAL A 150 11.46 14.95 -7.05
N ASP A 151 12.47 15.75 -6.77
CA ASP A 151 13.03 15.90 -5.43
C ASP A 151 12.16 16.82 -4.57
N GLU A 152 11.67 17.94 -5.12
CA GLU A 152 10.65 18.75 -4.44
C GLU A 152 9.39 17.93 -4.14
N CYS A 153 8.97 17.08 -5.08
CA CYS A 153 7.84 16.18 -4.88
C CYS A 153 8.07 15.17 -3.76
N ASN A 154 9.25 14.56 -3.73
CA ASN A 154 9.62 13.60 -2.69
C ASN A 154 9.68 14.26 -1.32
N ASP A 155 10.24 15.47 -1.24
CA ASP A 155 10.31 16.25 -0.01
C ASP A 155 8.91 16.60 0.51
N TYR A 156 8.03 17.10 -0.36
CA TYR A 156 6.64 17.38 0.00
C TYR A 156 5.90 16.13 0.48
N PHE A 157 5.98 15.01 -0.26
CA PHE A 157 5.36 13.76 0.16
C PHE A 157 5.91 13.23 1.48
N SER A 158 7.22 13.37 1.73
CA SER A 158 7.82 13.01 3.02
C SER A 158 7.24 13.84 4.16
N LYS A 159 6.95 15.13 3.92
CA LYS A 159 6.36 16.05 4.92
C LYS A 159 4.89 15.73 5.21
N ILE A 160 4.12 15.35 4.20
CA ILE A 160 2.66 15.17 4.37
C ILE A 160 2.22 13.73 4.63
N GLN A 161 3.06 12.71 4.39
CA GLN A 161 2.65 11.30 4.46
C GLN A 161 2.00 10.90 5.79
N LEU A 162 2.52 11.40 6.92
CA LEU A 162 2.01 11.05 8.24
C LEU A 162 0.62 11.65 8.47
N GLU A 163 0.45 12.93 8.14
CA GLU A 163 -0.84 13.62 8.27
C GLU A 163 -1.88 13.03 7.31
N LEU A 164 -1.48 12.67 6.08
CA LEU A 164 -2.33 11.93 5.15
C LEU A 164 -2.77 10.58 5.73
N TYR A 165 -1.86 9.81 6.30
CA TYR A 165 -2.19 8.52 6.89
C TYR A 165 -3.10 8.67 8.11
N LYS A 166 -2.82 9.64 8.98
CA LYS A 166 -3.69 9.98 10.13
C LYS A 166 -5.11 10.34 9.67
N ASN A 167 -5.23 11.20 8.66
CA ASN A 167 -6.52 11.56 8.07
C ASN A 167 -7.23 10.35 7.45
N PHE A 168 -6.48 9.44 6.81
CA PHE A 168 -7.03 8.21 6.24
C PHE A 168 -7.62 7.30 7.30
N VAL A 169 -6.87 7.04 8.38
CA VAL A 169 -7.33 6.21 9.49
C VAL A 169 -8.53 6.85 10.17
N GLY A 170 -8.42 8.13 10.54
CA GLY A 170 -9.49 8.85 11.25
C GLY A 170 -10.79 8.91 10.45
N PHE A 171 -10.70 9.17 9.14
CA PHE A 171 -11.85 9.22 8.25
C PHE A 171 -12.51 7.83 8.11
N TRP A 172 -11.75 6.79 7.75
CA TRP A 172 -12.34 5.49 7.41
C TRP A 172 -12.76 4.65 8.62
N THR A 173 -12.14 4.86 9.80
CA THR A 173 -12.64 4.24 11.04
C THR A 173 -14.04 4.75 11.41
N GLN A 174 -14.42 5.95 10.96
CA GLN A 174 -15.71 6.58 11.24
C GLN A 174 -16.70 6.52 10.07
N HIS A 175 -16.49 5.62 9.10
CA HIS A 175 -17.21 5.67 7.83
C HIS A 175 -18.73 5.56 7.90
N GLN A 176 -19.26 4.93 8.94
CA GLN A 176 -20.70 4.86 9.19
C GLN A 176 -21.36 6.25 9.34
N ARG A 177 -20.59 7.30 9.68
CA ARG A 177 -21.10 8.67 9.79
C ARG A 177 -21.54 9.25 8.44
N PHE A 178 -20.94 8.78 7.35
CA PHE A 178 -21.11 9.40 6.04
C PHE A 178 -21.56 8.43 4.93
N THR A 179 -21.77 7.14 5.24
CA THR A 179 -22.44 6.21 4.31
C THR A 179 -23.57 5.44 4.98
N LYS A 180 -24.71 5.36 4.28
CA LYS A 180 -25.87 4.53 4.67
C LYS A 180 -25.84 3.13 4.05
N ARG A 181 -24.83 2.81 3.23
CA ARG A 181 -24.74 1.51 2.53
C ARG A 181 -24.29 0.37 3.45
N CYS A 182 -23.69 0.71 4.59
CA CYS A 182 -23.21 -0.27 5.55
C CYS A 182 -24.37 -0.84 6.37
N ASN A 183 -24.38 -2.17 6.56
CA ASN A 183 -25.35 -2.81 7.45
C ASN A 183 -25.04 -2.43 8.91
N PRO A 184 -25.94 -1.74 9.63
CA PRO A 184 -25.68 -1.25 10.98
C PRO A 184 -25.46 -2.37 12.01
N THR A 185 -25.97 -3.58 11.72
CA THR A 185 -25.86 -4.72 12.63
C THR A 185 -24.59 -5.54 12.44
N THR A 186 -23.83 -5.35 11.35
CA THR A 186 -22.63 -6.16 11.07
C THR A 186 -21.41 -5.33 10.73
N CYS A 187 -21.59 -4.11 10.23
CA CYS A 187 -20.52 -3.19 9.90
C CYS A 187 -19.75 -2.78 11.16
N SER A 188 -18.42 -2.77 11.06
CA SER A 188 -17.53 -2.38 12.15
C SER A 188 -17.74 -3.17 13.44
N LYS A 189 -18.27 -4.40 13.37
CA LYS A 189 -18.29 -5.30 14.53
C LYS A 189 -16.95 -5.97 14.79
N VAL A 190 -16.22 -6.24 13.71
CA VAL A 190 -14.96 -6.96 13.71
C VAL A 190 -14.02 -6.23 12.76
N PHE A 191 -12.75 -6.15 13.12
CA PHE A 191 -11.68 -5.82 12.18
C PHE A 191 -10.84 -7.05 11.82
N ILE A 192 -10.35 -7.10 10.60
CA ILE A 192 -9.59 -8.21 10.05
C ILE A 192 -8.22 -7.66 9.69
N VAL A 193 -7.16 -8.30 10.18
CA VAL A 193 -5.78 -7.96 9.82
C VAL A 193 -5.25 -9.05 8.91
N ASP A 194 -4.65 -8.69 7.78
CA ASP A 194 -4.05 -9.65 6.85
C ASP A 194 -2.89 -9.02 6.05
N GLY A 195 -1.94 -9.86 5.62
CA GLY A 195 -0.75 -9.50 4.87
C GLY A 195 -0.87 -9.77 3.37
N HIS A 196 -0.60 -8.77 2.52
CA HIS A 196 -0.64 -8.91 1.07
C HIS A 196 0.75 -9.02 0.42
N GLN A 197 1.19 -10.24 0.16
CA GLN A 197 2.54 -10.48 -0.38
C GLN A 197 2.70 -10.25 -1.89
N LYS A 198 1.60 -10.06 -2.64
CA LYS A 198 1.66 -9.92 -4.11
C LYS A 198 2.02 -8.50 -4.57
N ALA A 199 1.83 -7.51 -3.71
CA ALA A 199 2.18 -6.12 -3.96
C ALA A 199 3.58 -5.80 -3.41
N ASN A 200 4.60 -6.49 -3.93
CA ASN A 200 5.97 -6.25 -3.54
C ASN A 200 6.66 -5.25 -4.47
N ARG A 201 7.63 -4.51 -3.92
CA ARG A 201 8.51 -3.62 -4.68
C ARG A 201 9.94 -3.78 -4.22
N LEU A 202 10.89 -3.23 -4.99
CA LEU A 202 12.28 -3.25 -4.58
C LEU A 202 12.52 -2.31 -3.39
N VAL A 203 13.11 -2.86 -2.33
CA VAL A 203 13.45 -2.16 -1.08
C VAL A 203 14.90 -2.44 -0.70
N CYS A 204 15.49 -1.51 0.03
CA CYS A 204 16.84 -1.63 0.56
C CYS A 204 16.92 -2.81 1.54
N GLN A 205 17.99 -3.60 1.44
CA GLN A 205 18.22 -4.78 2.29
C GLN A 205 18.77 -4.45 3.68
N TYR A 206 18.92 -3.17 4.02
CA TYR A 206 19.31 -2.78 5.36
C TYR A 206 18.14 -3.01 6.34
N LYS A 207 18.29 -4.04 7.19
CA LYS A 207 17.24 -4.49 8.13
C LYS A 207 17.25 -3.71 9.45
N ASP A 208 18.39 -3.13 9.83
CA ASP A 208 18.59 -2.48 11.14
C ASP A 208 18.02 -1.06 11.21
N VAL A 209 16.82 -0.87 10.67
CA VAL A 209 16.02 0.35 10.84
C VAL A 209 14.98 0.06 11.90
N PHE A 210 14.98 0.86 12.97
CA PHE A 210 14.06 0.72 14.09
C PHE A 210 13.10 1.91 14.15
N ASP A 211 11.84 1.64 14.44
CA ASP A 211 10.84 2.65 14.77
C ASP A 211 10.57 2.63 16.27
N ASN A 212 10.72 3.80 16.90
CA ASN A 212 10.50 4.04 18.32
C ASN A 212 9.23 4.87 18.59
N SER A 213 8.45 5.15 17.55
CA SER A 213 7.25 5.99 17.66
C SER A 213 6.20 5.36 18.57
N ILE A 214 6.11 4.02 18.61
CA ILE A 214 5.20 3.25 19.46
C ILE A 214 5.85 2.95 20.82
N TYR A 215 5.72 3.87 21.78
CA TYR A 215 6.35 3.76 23.10
C TYR A 215 5.94 2.51 23.86
N GLU A 216 4.75 1.97 23.58
CA GLU A 216 4.21 0.75 24.15
C GLU A 216 5.04 -0.48 23.81
N LEU A 217 5.63 -0.51 22.61
CA LEU A 217 6.41 -1.64 22.10
C LEU A 217 7.91 -1.47 22.29
N GLY A 218 8.39 -0.26 22.57
CA GLY A 218 9.80 0.08 22.43
C GLY A 218 10.29 -0.02 20.97
N PRO A 219 11.59 -0.21 20.72
CA PRO A 219 12.14 -0.23 19.37
C PRO A 219 11.66 -1.42 18.54
N VAL A 220 10.91 -1.16 17.46
CA VAL A 220 10.43 -2.19 16.53
C VAL A 220 11.28 -2.18 15.28
N GLN A 221 11.86 -3.31 14.89
CA GLN A 221 12.62 -3.42 13.65
C GLN A 221 11.65 -3.35 12.45
N MET A 222 11.79 -2.31 11.64
CA MET A 222 10.93 -2.04 10.49
C MET A 222 11.61 -2.38 9.16
N GLY A 223 12.93 -2.26 9.07
CA GLY A 223 13.69 -2.34 7.82
C GLY A 223 13.59 -1.08 6.96
N CYS A 224 14.51 -0.91 6.00
CA CYS A 224 14.55 0.28 5.17
C CYS A 224 13.52 0.24 4.03
N LEU A 225 12.65 1.24 3.97
CA LEU A 225 11.65 1.40 2.90
C LEU A 225 12.22 2.03 1.61
N HIS A 226 13.40 2.64 1.63
CA HIS A 226 13.96 3.25 0.42
C HIS A 226 14.25 2.21 -0.65
N SER A 227 14.07 2.59 -1.91
CA SER A 227 14.47 1.73 -3.02
C SER A 227 16.00 1.63 -3.13
N PRO A 228 16.53 0.47 -3.54
CA PRO A 228 17.96 0.33 -3.78
C PRO A 228 18.41 1.15 -4.99
N LEU A 229 19.72 1.46 -5.05
CA LEU A 229 20.31 2.16 -6.18
C LEU A 229 20.31 1.29 -7.45
N ARG A 230 19.87 1.85 -8.58
CA ARG A 230 19.86 1.16 -9.89
C ARG A 230 21.20 1.36 -10.63
N LYS A 231 21.84 0.27 -11.07
CA LYS A 231 22.80 0.20 -12.19
C LYS A 231 24.02 1.15 -12.19
N ALA A 232 24.44 1.70 -11.05
CA ALA A 232 25.73 2.39 -10.96
C ALA A 232 26.90 1.38 -10.95
N ARG A 233 27.92 1.59 -11.80
CA ARG A 233 29.14 0.78 -11.76
C ARG A 233 29.77 0.91 -10.36
N ASN A 234 30.19 -0.21 -9.76
CA ASN A 234 30.83 -0.29 -8.44
C ASN A 234 29.94 0.04 -7.24
N VAL A 235 28.62 -0.11 -7.34
CA VAL A 235 27.69 0.13 -6.23
C VAL A 235 26.91 -1.14 -5.90
N ASP A 236 26.77 -1.46 -4.62
CA ASP A 236 25.95 -2.58 -4.19
C ASP A 236 24.47 -2.24 -4.39
N HIS A 237 23.84 -2.87 -5.39
CA HIS A 237 22.43 -2.69 -5.75
C HIS A 237 21.45 -3.26 -4.72
N ARG A 238 21.93 -3.76 -3.58
CA ARG A 238 21.08 -4.21 -2.47
C ARG A 238 20.69 -3.07 -1.53
N TYR A 239 21.45 -1.97 -1.53
CA TYR A 239 21.27 -0.87 -0.58
C TYR A 239 20.81 0.43 -1.25
N CYS A 240 20.06 1.26 -0.52
CA CYS A 240 19.77 2.63 -0.94
C CYS A 240 20.98 3.53 -0.68
N GLN A 241 20.91 4.78 -1.14
CA GLN A 241 21.99 5.77 -0.94
C GLN A 241 22.38 5.96 0.53
N LEU A 242 21.40 5.91 1.45
CA LEU A 242 21.63 6.10 2.89
C LEU A 242 22.40 4.95 3.54
N HIS A 243 22.30 3.75 2.97
CA HIS A 243 22.86 2.52 3.53
C HIS A 243 23.93 1.90 2.63
N GLN A 244 24.50 2.69 1.69
CA GLN A 244 25.63 2.20 0.91
C GLN A 244 26.80 1.91 1.85
N PRO A 245 27.46 0.75 1.73
CA PRO A 245 28.71 0.51 2.42
C PRO A 245 29.67 1.63 2.00
N LYS A 246 30.27 2.34 2.97
CA LYS A 246 31.39 3.21 2.65
C LYS A 246 32.49 2.30 2.09
N ILE A 247 32.67 2.30 0.77
CA ILE A 247 33.79 1.59 0.15
C ILE A 247 35.03 2.24 0.74
N VAL A 248 35.72 1.54 1.64
CA VAL A 248 36.98 1.98 2.20
C VAL A 248 37.99 1.91 1.06
N THR A 249 38.10 3.00 0.30
CA THR A 249 39.11 3.16 -0.75
C THR A 249 40.44 3.52 -0.08
N SER A 250 41.01 2.59 0.67
CA SER A 250 42.39 2.69 1.14
C SER A 250 42.97 1.30 1.30
N VAL A 251 43.42 0.74 0.18
CA VAL A 251 44.43 -0.32 0.18
C VAL A 251 45.76 0.42 0.22
N ASN A 252 46.35 0.49 1.41
CA ASN A 252 47.80 0.52 1.63
C ASN A 252 48.18 0.02 3.04
N ASP A 253 47.26 -0.61 3.78
CA ASP A 253 47.58 -1.28 5.03
C ASP A 253 47.13 -2.74 4.94
N GLU A 254 48.09 -3.67 5.03
CA GLU A 254 47.91 -5.13 4.97
C GLU A 254 47.20 -5.72 6.22
N SER A 255 46.31 -4.96 6.85
CA SER A 255 45.45 -5.47 7.93
C SER A 255 44.02 -5.69 7.42
N ILE A 256 43.68 -6.96 7.28
CA ILE A 256 42.40 -7.48 6.77
C ILE A 256 41.20 -6.84 7.52
N PRO A 257 40.18 -6.27 6.86
CA PRO A 257 39.06 -5.66 7.56
C PRO A 257 38.09 -6.72 8.10
N ILE A 258 37.90 -6.70 9.42
CA ILE A 258 37.01 -7.51 10.27
C ILE A 258 35.52 -7.44 9.85
N HIS A 259 35.14 -6.57 8.92
CA HIS A 259 33.73 -6.29 8.60
C HIS A 259 32.97 -7.42 7.91
N GLN A 260 33.64 -8.33 7.20
CA GLN A 260 32.96 -9.41 6.48
C GLN A 260 32.56 -10.58 7.41
N ILE A 261 33.33 -10.81 8.47
CA ILE A 261 33.05 -11.86 9.49
C ILE A 261 31.91 -11.44 10.44
N VAL A 262 31.66 -10.13 10.61
CA VAL A 262 30.61 -9.61 11.51
C VAL A 262 29.19 -9.75 10.94
N LEU A 263 29.03 -9.83 9.61
CA LEU A 263 27.70 -9.90 8.98
C LEU A 263 27.08 -11.30 9.04
N GLU A 264 27.87 -12.37 8.92
CA GLU A 264 27.36 -13.75 8.97
C GLU A 264 26.86 -14.15 10.38
N ASN A 265 27.41 -13.56 11.44
CA ASN A 265 26.97 -13.80 12.82
C ASN A 265 25.75 -12.97 13.25
N LYS A 266 25.43 -11.86 12.56
CA LYS A 266 24.28 -11.01 12.92
C LYS A 266 22.95 -11.53 12.40
N GLU A 267 22.93 -12.15 11.21
CA GLU A 267 21.69 -12.65 10.62
C GLU A 267 21.12 -13.84 11.41
N THR A 268 22.00 -14.72 11.90
CA THR A 268 21.64 -15.78 12.86
C THR A 268 21.15 -15.23 14.21
N THR A 269 21.57 -14.03 14.60
CA THR A 269 21.14 -13.40 15.86
C THR A 269 19.73 -12.80 15.74
N LEU A 270 19.38 -12.20 14.61
CA LEU A 270 18.06 -11.60 14.40
C LEU A 270 16.94 -12.63 14.24
N ASP A 271 17.19 -13.71 13.48
CA ASP A 271 16.23 -14.81 13.38
C ASP A 271 16.08 -15.51 14.74
N LYS A 272 17.18 -15.63 15.51
CA LYS A 272 17.13 -16.10 16.91
C LYS A 272 16.35 -15.14 17.80
N LEU A 273 16.49 -13.82 17.68
CA LEU A 273 15.72 -12.85 18.48
C LEU A 273 14.22 -12.92 18.15
N ALA A 274 13.87 -13.00 16.87
CA ALA A 274 12.49 -13.21 16.45
C ALA A 274 11.96 -14.56 16.94
N LEU A 275 12.77 -15.62 16.91
CA LEU A 275 12.42 -16.93 17.46
C LEU A 275 12.33 -16.94 18.99
N MET A 276 13.18 -16.18 19.68
CA MET A 276 13.22 -16.04 21.14
C MET A 276 11.93 -15.40 21.69
N GLU A 277 11.23 -14.57 20.91
CA GLU A 277 9.87 -14.11 21.26
C GLU A 277 8.88 -15.29 21.45
N TYR A 278 9.18 -16.46 20.88
CA TYR A 278 8.35 -17.68 20.95
C TYR A 278 8.94 -18.79 21.81
N VAL A 279 10.12 -18.57 22.40
CA VAL A 279 10.75 -19.50 23.33
C VAL A 279 10.18 -19.23 24.72
N ASP A 280 9.84 -20.26 25.48
CA ASP A 280 9.42 -20.10 26.87
C ASP A 280 10.59 -19.75 27.81
N LYS A 281 10.27 -19.55 29.09
CA LYS A 281 11.29 -19.19 30.09
C LYS A 281 12.36 -20.28 30.25
N ASP A 282 12.05 -21.50 29.84
CA ASP A 282 12.90 -22.68 30.00
C ASP A 282 13.71 -22.97 28.73
N GLY A 283 13.63 -22.10 27.71
CA GLY A 283 14.39 -22.28 26.47
C GLY A 283 13.73 -23.25 25.49
N HIS A 284 12.52 -23.74 25.79
CA HIS A 284 11.77 -24.61 24.90
C HIS A 284 10.94 -23.78 23.92
N TYR A 285 11.01 -24.14 22.64
CA TYR A 285 9.98 -23.71 21.71
C TYR A 285 8.70 -24.40 22.16
N ASP A 286 7.67 -23.62 22.47
CA ASP A 286 6.35 -24.18 22.74
C ASP A 286 5.99 -25.10 21.56
N ASP A 287 5.91 -26.42 21.80
CA ASP A 287 5.91 -27.57 20.87
C ASP A 287 4.85 -27.51 19.73
N ALA A 288 4.10 -26.42 19.67
CA ALA A 288 3.04 -26.17 18.73
C ALA A 288 3.15 -24.77 18.12
N LEU A 289 4.26 -24.37 17.51
CA LEU A 289 4.16 -23.36 16.45
C LEU A 289 3.15 -23.91 15.43
N CYS A 290 1.94 -23.34 15.39
CA CYS A 290 0.98 -23.68 14.36
C CYS A 290 1.70 -23.60 13.01
N ASN A 291 1.41 -24.52 12.07
CA ASN A 291 2.06 -24.64 10.76
C ASN A 291 1.99 -23.35 9.88
N VAL A 292 1.45 -22.27 10.43
CA VAL A 292 1.33 -20.94 9.85
C VAL A 292 2.65 -20.16 9.94
N PHE A 293 3.61 -20.60 10.75
CA PHE A 293 4.96 -20.03 10.71
C PHE A 293 5.60 -20.35 9.36
N ARG A 294 5.54 -19.39 8.44
CA ARG A 294 6.25 -19.43 7.15
C ARG A 294 7.73 -19.11 7.41
N SER A 295 8.41 -19.97 8.16
CA SER A 295 9.88 -19.95 8.34
C SER A 295 10.62 -20.35 7.06
N GLY A 296 9.90 -20.49 5.92
CA GLY A 296 10.46 -20.40 4.59
C GLY A 296 10.97 -18.98 4.28
N ILE A 297 11.86 -18.46 5.13
CA ILE A 297 12.90 -17.51 4.75
C ILE A 297 13.72 -18.27 3.71
N ASN A 298 13.26 -18.24 2.46
CA ASN A 298 14.11 -18.62 1.35
C ASN A 298 15.35 -17.73 1.48
N SER A 299 16.49 -18.33 1.83
CA SER A 299 17.82 -17.74 1.95
C SER A 299 18.31 -17.00 0.69
N LYS A 300 17.51 -17.02 -0.38
CA LYS A 300 17.67 -16.12 -1.51
C LYS A 300 17.21 -14.73 -1.09
N LEU A 301 18.19 -13.89 -0.74
CA LEU A 301 18.18 -12.42 -0.63
C LEU A 301 17.22 -11.74 -1.61
N LYS A 302 15.91 -11.83 -1.36
CA LYS A 302 14.93 -11.11 -2.18
C LYS A 302 15.10 -9.63 -1.86
N ILE A 303 15.50 -8.85 -2.85
CA ILE A 303 15.60 -7.38 -2.78
C ILE A 303 14.19 -6.75 -2.82
N SER A 304 13.14 -7.51 -2.49
CA SER A 304 11.75 -7.08 -2.57
C SER A 304 11.11 -7.02 -1.20
N SER A 305 10.21 -6.08 -0.99
CA SER A 305 9.35 -6.06 0.19
C SER A 305 8.54 -7.34 0.30
N TYR A 306 8.10 -7.65 1.52
CA TYR A 306 7.14 -8.70 1.82
C TYR A 306 5.70 -8.28 1.50
N GLY A 307 5.49 -7.05 1.01
CA GLY A 307 4.19 -6.49 0.68
C GLY A 307 3.75 -5.45 1.69
N PHE A 308 2.51 -5.53 2.15
CA PHE A 308 1.98 -4.68 3.22
C PHE A 308 1.04 -5.48 4.13
N LEU A 309 0.91 -5.04 5.37
CA LEU A 309 -0.16 -5.42 6.29
C LEU A 309 -1.32 -4.44 6.09
N ALA A 310 -2.56 -4.93 6.08
CA ALA A 310 -3.74 -4.07 6.01
C ALA A 310 -4.77 -4.49 7.06
N THR A 311 -5.49 -3.51 7.60
CA THR A 311 -6.64 -3.72 8.46
C THR A 311 -7.91 -3.36 7.72
N PHE A 312 -8.83 -4.31 7.67
CA PHE A 312 -10.16 -4.20 7.10
C PHE A 312 -11.21 -4.18 8.21
N LEU A 313 -12.32 -3.49 8.00
CA LEU A 313 -13.54 -3.71 8.77
C LEU A 313 -14.37 -4.82 8.11
N SER A 314 -15.29 -5.42 8.85
CA SER A 314 -16.22 -6.46 8.37
C SER A 314 -17.04 -6.06 7.12
N CYS A 315 -17.16 -4.76 6.83
CA CYS A 315 -17.78 -4.21 5.62
C CYS A 315 -16.79 -4.01 4.44
N SER A 316 -15.61 -4.61 4.50
CA SER A 316 -14.53 -4.50 3.51
C SER A 316 -13.86 -3.12 3.39
N VAL A 317 -14.16 -2.16 4.27
CA VAL A 317 -13.45 -0.87 4.33
C VAL A 317 -12.05 -1.07 4.89
N ILE A 318 -11.03 -0.57 4.20
CA ILE A 318 -9.64 -0.56 4.67
C ILE A 318 -9.44 0.64 5.59
N VAL A 319 -9.04 0.41 6.84
CA VAL A 319 -8.87 1.49 7.83
C VAL A 319 -7.43 1.82 8.15
N GLY A 320 -6.49 0.94 7.80
CA GLY A 320 -5.07 1.21 7.96
C GLY A 320 -4.22 0.22 7.17
N PHE A 321 -2.96 0.59 6.96
CA PHE A 321 -1.99 -0.27 6.30
C PHE A 321 -0.55 0.08 6.70
N THR A 322 0.36 -0.88 6.54
CA THR A 322 1.79 -0.67 6.79
C THR A 322 2.60 -1.48 5.80
N GLU A 323 3.46 -0.82 5.02
CA GLU A 323 4.36 -1.50 4.10
C GLU A 323 5.39 -2.36 4.89
N GLN A 324 5.63 -3.57 4.41
CA GLN A 324 6.49 -4.54 5.08
C GLN A 324 7.77 -4.81 4.27
N PRO A 325 8.92 -4.15 4.55
CA PRO A 325 10.16 -4.49 3.85
C PRO A 325 10.81 -5.77 4.42
N CYS A 326 10.52 -6.13 5.67
CA CYS A 326 10.93 -7.38 6.31
C CYS A 326 9.73 -8.34 6.53
N SER A 327 9.98 -9.52 7.10
CA SER A 327 8.95 -10.51 7.43
C SER A 327 7.94 -9.98 8.45
N GLU A 328 6.73 -10.53 8.40
CA GLU A 328 5.67 -10.27 9.37
C GLU A 328 6.00 -10.94 10.71
N GLY A 329 6.15 -10.13 11.76
CA GLY A 329 6.36 -10.60 13.14
C GLY A 329 5.31 -10.00 14.08
N MET A 330 5.09 -10.60 15.26
CA MET A 330 4.03 -10.17 16.19
C MET A 330 4.19 -8.69 16.59
N ARG A 331 5.41 -8.24 16.90
CA ARG A 331 5.67 -6.82 17.20
C ARG A 331 5.31 -5.88 16.05
N ARG A 332 5.43 -6.32 14.80
CA ARG A 332 5.07 -5.52 13.61
C ARG A 332 3.56 -5.48 13.39
N VAL A 333 2.87 -6.59 13.66
CA VAL A 333 1.41 -6.64 13.67
C VAL A 333 0.86 -5.73 14.76
N LEU A 334 1.44 -5.78 15.97
CA LEU A 334 1.08 -4.87 17.05
C LEU A 334 1.41 -3.42 16.73
N HIS A 335 2.57 -3.14 16.14
CA HIS A 335 2.95 -1.80 15.70
C HIS A 335 1.89 -1.23 14.73
N HIS A 336 1.46 -2.04 13.76
CA HIS A 336 0.42 -1.67 12.82
C HIS A 336 -0.92 -1.34 13.51
N ILE A 337 -1.39 -2.22 14.40
CA ILE A 337 -2.66 -2.03 15.12
C ILE A 337 -2.60 -0.81 16.05
N LEU A 338 -1.52 -0.66 16.82
CA LEU A 338 -1.31 0.49 17.72
C LEU A 338 -1.18 1.80 16.95
N THR A 339 -0.57 1.79 15.76
CA THR A 339 -0.55 2.97 14.88
C THR A 339 -1.98 3.38 14.48
N ILE A 340 -2.86 2.43 14.18
CA ILE A 340 -4.27 2.72 13.86
C ILE A 340 -5.00 3.28 15.08
N LEU A 341 -4.83 2.66 16.25
CA LEU A 341 -5.47 3.09 17.50
C LEU A 341 -5.08 4.51 17.94
N ARG A 342 -3.93 5.02 17.49
CA ARG A 342 -3.51 6.41 17.74
C ARG A 342 -4.28 7.43 16.90
N PHE A 343 -4.84 7.02 15.77
CA PHE A 343 -5.48 7.92 14.82
C PHE A 343 -6.98 7.65 14.65
N GLY A 344 -7.48 6.54 15.18
CA GLY A 344 -8.89 6.15 15.09
C GLY A 344 -9.24 5.08 16.11
N GLN A 345 -10.46 4.56 16.01
CA GLN A 345 -10.98 3.51 16.88
C GLN A 345 -11.18 2.23 16.08
N LEU A 346 -10.92 1.10 16.73
CA LEU A 346 -11.18 -0.23 16.17
C LEU A 346 -12.27 -0.94 16.98
N PRO A 347 -13.03 -1.85 16.35
CA PRO A 347 -13.98 -2.71 17.06
C PRO A 347 -13.29 -3.58 18.12
N ASN A 348 -14.01 -3.98 19.17
CA ASN A 348 -13.50 -4.83 20.25
C ASN A 348 -13.32 -6.32 19.86
N ALA A 349 -13.39 -6.64 18.57
CA ALA A 349 -13.21 -7.98 18.05
C ALA A 349 -12.33 -7.97 16.79
N MET A 350 -11.45 -8.97 16.69
CA MET A 350 -10.48 -9.10 15.62
C MET A 350 -10.47 -10.51 15.02
N CYS A 351 -10.24 -10.58 13.70
CA CYS A 351 -9.79 -11.78 13.01
C CYS A 351 -8.38 -11.60 12.45
N TYR A 352 -7.56 -12.62 12.56
CA TYR A 352 -6.21 -12.64 11.99
C TYR A 352 -5.71 -14.07 11.80
N ASP A 353 -4.98 -14.31 10.71
CA ASP A 353 -4.38 -15.60 10.37
C ASP A 353 -3.61 -16.24 11.53
N CYS A 354 -2.85 -15.45 12.29
CA CYS A 354 -2.05 -15.91 13.42
C CYS A 354 -2.58 -15.38 14.77
N ALA A 355 -3.89 -15.18 14.90
CA ALA A 355 -4.51 -14.62 16.10
C ALA A 355 -4.13 -15.36 17.40
N CYS A 356 -3.99 -16.68 17.36
CA CYS A 356 -3.61 -17.46 18.55
C CYS A 356 -2.22 -17.09 19.07
N THR A 357 -1.26 -16.91 18.16
CA THR A 357 0.11 -16.55 18.49
C THR A 357 0.17 -15.11 18.97
N LEU A 358 -0.57 -14.21 18.31
CA LEU A 358 -0.69 -12.82 18.73
C LEU A 358 -1.28 -12.69 20.14
N LYS A 359 -2.33 -13.46 20.47
CA LYS A 359 -2.95 -13.45 21.80
C LYS A 359 -1.98 -13.92 22.88
N LEU A 360 -1.23 -14.99 22.63
CA LEU A 360 -0.21 -15.47 23.58
C LEU A 360 0.90 -14.44 23.76
N PHE A 361 1.38 -13.83 22.67
CA PHE A 361 2.38 -12.77 22.73
C PHE A 361 1.89 -11.60 23.61
N ILE A 362 0.70 -11.08 23.35
CA ILE A 362 0.11 -10.00 24.16
C ILE A 362 0.02 -10.42 25.63
N ASN A 363 -0.54 -11.59 25.93
CA ASN A 363 -0.74 -12.05 27.30
C ASN A 363 0.59 -12.26 28.05
N ARG A 364 1.64 -12.74 27.38
CA ARG A 364 2.96 -12.96 27.97
C ARG A 364 3.69 -11.66 28.27
N HIS A 365 3.62 -10.71 27.34
CA HIS A 365 4.47 -9.51 27.39
C HIS A 365 3.76 -8.30 28.01
N PHE A 366 2.44 -8.33 28.17
CA PHE A 366 1.68 -7.21 28.74
C PHE A 366 2.16 -6.81 30.13
N GLY A 367 2.37 -5.50 30.33
CA GLY A 367 2.87 -4.94 31.58
C GLY A 367 4.38 -5.13 31.79
N SER A 368 5.10 -5.70 30.81
CA SER A 368 6.55 -5.84 30.85
C SER A 368 7.26 -4.66 30.17
N ASN A 369 8.60 -4.71 30.12
CA ASN A 369 9.41 -3.75 29.36
C ASN A 369 9.22 -3.89 27.83
N GLU A 370 8.70 -5.02 27.36
CA GLU A 370 8.50 -5.31 25.93
C GLU A 370 7.11 -4.90 25.43
N LEU A 371 6.11 -4.83 26.31
CA LEU A 371 4.78 -4.31 26.02
C LEU A 371 4.22 -3.56 27.23
N LYS A 372 4.43 -2.24 27.25
CA LYS A 372 4.02 -1.37 28.38
C LYS A 372 2.50 -1.27 28.47
N SER A 373 1.98 -1.23 29.70
CA SER A 373 0.55 -1.04 29.97
C SER A 373 0.12 0.39 29.69
N THR A 374 -0.85 0.55 28.80
CA THR A 374 -1.48 1.81 28.36
C THR A 374 -2.93 1.51 27.98
N ASP A 375 -3.75 2.53 27.75
CA ASP A 375 -5.14 2.33 27.32
C ASP A 375 -5.22 1.50 26.02
N SER A 376 -4.32 1.78 25.06
CA SER A 376 -4.23 1.03 23.80
C SER A 376 -3.83 -0.43 24.02
N THR A 377 -2.90 -0.74 24.94
CA THR A 377 -2.51 -2.13 25.20
C THR A 377 -3.52 -2.86 26.09
N GLN A 378 -4.27 -2.16 26.94
CA GLN A 378 -5.43 -2.70 27.66
C GLN A 378 -6.58 -3.03 26.70
N PHE A 379 -6.80 -2.21 25.68
CA PHE A 379 -7.70 -2.56 24.59
C PHE A 379 -7.26 -3.85 23.90
N LEU A 380 -5.96 -4.03 23.61
CA LEU A 380 -5.46 -5.25 22.98
C LEU A 380 -5.62 -6.51 23.85
N THR A 381 -5.45 -6.40 25.17
CA THR A 381 -5.63 -7.55 26.08
C THR A 381 -7.10 -7.95 26.20
N SER A 382 -8.02 -6.98 26.20
CA SER A 382 -9.47 -7.21 26.26
C SER A 382 -10.09 -7.67 24.93
N LEU A 383 -9.36 -7.54 23.83
CA LEU A 383 -9.85 -7.87 22.50
C LEU A 383 -10.30 -9.32 22.37
N ALA A 384 -11.52 -9.52 21.85
CA ALA A 384 -11.98 -10.81 21.37
C ALA A 384 -11.22 -11.15 20.08
N MET A 385 -10.48 -12.25 20.09
CA MET A 385 -9.65 -12.65 18.95
C MET A 385 -10.09 -14.00 18.41
N ALA A 386 -10.26 -14.08 17.09
CA ALA A 386 -10.46 -15.33 16.39
C ALA A 386 -9.45 -15.48 15.25
N ILE A 387 -9.15 -16.73 14.92
CA ILE A 387 -8.37 -17.07 13.73
C ILE A 387 -9.26 -16.84 12.50
N ASP A 388 -8.69 -16.35 11.40
CA ASP A 388 -9.43 -16.30 10.14
C ASP A 388 -9.96 -17.69 9.76
N ARG A 389 -11.25 -17.80 9.43
CA ARG A 389 -11.90 -19.05 9.01
C ARG A 389 -11.09 -19.82 7.96
N PHE A 390 -10.49 -19.11 7.00
CA PHE A 390 -9.72 -19.74 5.93
C PHE A 390 -8.44 -20.44 6.46
N HIS A 391 -7.90 -19.94 7.57
CA HIS A 391 -6.64 -20.39 8.15
C HIS A 391 -6.79 -21.42 9.28
N VAL A 392 -7.98 -21.58 9.88
CA VAL A 392 -8.25 -22.50 11.02
C VAL A 392 -7.70 -23.92 10.83
N LYS A 393 -7.74 -24.44 9.59
CA LYS A 393 -7.22 -25.79 9.26
C LYS A 393 -5.71 -25.93 9.49
N ASN A 394 -4.94 -24.85 9.34
CA ASN A 394 -3.48 -24.84 9.49
C ASN A 394 -3.03 -24.74 10.95
N HIS A 395 -3.96 -24.42 11.85
CA HIS A 395 -3.68 -24.34 13.28
C HIS A 395 -3.86 -25.67 13.97
N LYS A 396 -3.00 -25.97 14.94
CA LYS A 396 -2.96 -27.28 15.61
C LYS A 396 -3.20 -27.23 17.11
N ARG A 397 -2.98 -26.09 17.78
CA ARG A 397 -3.13 -25.99 19.24
C ARG A 397 -4.58 -26.27 19.67
N PRO A 398 -4.80 -26.86 20.86
CA PRO A 398 -6.14 -27.05 21.41
C PRO A 398 -6.97 -25.76 21.41
N MET A 399 -6.38 -24.64 21.86
CA MET A 399 -7.05 -23.33 21.87
C MET A 399 -7.49 -22.86 20.47
N CYS A 400 -6.76 -23.26 19.41
CA CYS A 400 -7.10 -22.91 18.03
C CYS A 400 -8.34 -23.64 17.52
N LYS A 401 -8.65 -24.81 18.10
CA LYS A 401 -9.82 -25.62 17.74
C LYS A 401 -11.04 -25.28 18.59
N THR A 402 -10.84 -24.60 19.71
CA THR A 402 -11.88 -24.17 20.66
C THR A 402 -12.02 -22.65 20.64
N VAL A 403 -11.43 -21.96 21.61
CA VAL A 403 -11.66 -20.54 21.95
C VAL A 403 -11.15 -19.55 20.92
N MET A 404 -10.33 -19.94 19.95
CA MET A 404 -9.91 -19.06 18.85
C MET A 404 -10.62 -19.37 17.53
N ARG A 405 -11.49 -20.39 17.49
CA ARG A 405 -12.23 -20.73 16.28
C ARG A 405 -13.43 -19.78 16.15
N PRO A 406 -13.59 -19.06 15.03
CA PRO A 406 -14.67 -18.09 14.86
C PRO A 406 -16.07 -18.73 14.89
N ASP A 407 -16.18 -20.00 14.52
CA ASP A 407 -17.45 -20.77 14.53
C ASP A 407 -17.69 -21.53 15.84
N HIS A 408 -16.86 -21.31 16.87
CA HIS A 408 -17.10 -21.89 18.18
C HIS A 408 -18.33 -21.23 18.82
N PRO A 409 -19.22 -21.98 19.51
CA PRO A 409 -20.45 -21.43 20.09
C PRO A 409 -20.24 -20.20 20.99
N CYS A 410 -19.09 -20.07 21.64
CA CYS A 410 -18.76 -18.93 22.50
C CYS A 410 -18.56 -17.60 21.76
N HIS A 411 -18.52 -17.60 20.42
CA HIS A 411 -18.37 -16.39 19.61
C HIS A 411 -19.48 -16.19 18.57
N ASN A 412 -20.57 -16.94 18.68
CA ASN A 412 -21.66 -16.88 17.70
C ASN A 412 -22.27 -15.48 17.58
N ASP A 413 -22.30 -14.72 18.67
CA ASP A 413 -22.78 -13.35 18.74
C ASP A 413 -21.88 -12.34 17.99
N ILE A 414 -20.58 -12.65 17.87
CA ILE A 414 -19.57 -11.79 17.26
C ILE A 414 -19.32 -12.17 15.80
N TYR A 415 -18.94 -13.42 15.52
CA TYR A 415 -18.39 -13.80 14.22
C TYR A 415 -19.36 -14.57 13.30
N ALA A 416 -20.47 -15.14 13.80
CA ALA A 416 -21.31 -16.04 13.00
C ALA A 416 -21.79 -15.40 11.68
N SER A 417 -22.19 -14.13 11.72
CA SER A 417 -22.67 -13.39 10.54
C SER A 417 -21.60 -12.56 9.83
N ILE A 418 -20.34 -12.64 10.25
CA ILE A 418 -19.26 -11.79 9.72
C ILE A 418 -18.53 -12.52 8.61
N ASN A 419 -18.37 -11.88 7.46
CA ASN A 419 -17.45 -12.37 6.43
C ASN A 419 -16.00 -12.12 6.88
N THR A 420 -15.30 -13.14 7.35
CA THR A 420 -13.87 -13.00 7.71
C THR A 420 -12.98 -12.88 6.47
N GLN A 421 -13.44 -13.36 5.31
CA GLN A 421 -12.68 -13.38 4.05
C GLN A 421 -12.70 -12.04 3.29
N VAL A 422 -12.98 -10.93 3.99
CA VAL A 422 -12.99 -9.59 3.37
C VAL A 422 -11.59 -9.17 2.92
N ALA A 423 -10.54 -9.68 3.56
CA ALA A 423 -9.17 -9.38 3.23
C ALA A 423 -8.79 -9.94 1.85
N GLU A 424 -9.11 -11.20 1.55
CA GLU A 424 -8.84 -11.83 0.25
C GLU A 424 -9.60 -11.15 -0.88
N GLN A 425 -10.85 -10.73 -0.62
CA GLN A 425 -11.64 -9.96 -1.56
C GLN A 425 -10.98 -8.59 -1.83
N GLY A 426 -10.55 -7.90 -0.78
CA GLY A 426 -9.82 -6.63 -0.89
C GLY A 426 -8.50 -6.80 -1.65
N PHE A 427 -7.76 -7.86 -1.38
CA PHE A 427 -6.49 -8.18 -2.04
C PHE A 427 -6.66 -8.60 -3.49
N SER A 428 -7.78 -9.22 -3.86
CA SER A 428 -8.13 -9.50 -5.25
C SER A 428 -8.18 -8.20 -6.06
N TYR A 429 -8.84 -7.17 -5.53
CA TYR A 429 -8.87 -5.83 -6.13
C TYR A 429 -7.45 -5.25 -6.28
N LEU A 430 -6.64 -5.30 -5.21
CA LEU A 430 -5.29 -4.73 -5.21
C LEU A 430 -4.31 -5.46 -6.14
N SER A 431 -4.52 -6.75 -6.38
CA SER A 431 -3.68 -7.54 -7.27
C SER A 431 -3.68 -7.03 -8.72
N LYS A 432 -4.70 -6.27 -9.12
CA LYS A 432 -4.79 -5.58 -10.42
C LYS A 432 -3.69 -4.52 -10.58
N PHE A 433 -3.23 -3.92 -9.48
CA PHE A 433 -2.25 -2.84 -9.45
C PHE A 433 -0.82 -3.29 -9.11
N LYS A 434 -0.57 -4.61 -9.07
CA LYS A 434 0.72 -5.19 -8.68
C LYS A 434 1.93 -4.64 -9.43
N ASN A 435 1.75 -4.30 -10.71
CA ASN A 435 2.83 -3.75 -11.55
C ASN A 435 3.10 -2.28 -11.21
N SER A 436 2.06 -1.50 -10.92
CA SER A 436 2.19 -0.10 -10.49
C SER A 436 2.97 0.00 -9.18
N PHE A 437 2.72 -0.89 -8.22
CA PHE A 437 3.43 -0.89 -6.92
C PHE A 437 4.95 -1.05 -7.06
N ARG A 438 5.41 -1.83 -8.04
CA ARG A 438 6.85 -2.06 -8.27
C ARG A 438 7.61 -0.81 -8.70
N GLY A 439 6.90 0.17 -9.28
CA GLY A 439 7.49 1.40 -9.82
C GLY A 439 7.70 2.50 -8.78
N TYR A 440 6.94 2.51 -7.69
CA TYR A 440 7.00 3.57 -6.69
C TYR A 440 8.13 3.34 -5.69
N SER A 441 8.95 4.36 -5.46
CA SER A 441 9.89 4.41 -4.33
C SER A 441 9.23 5.05 -3.12
N TYR A 442 9.76 4.80 -1.92
CA TYR A 442 9.42 5.59 -0.74
C TYR A 442 9.87 7.06 -0.94
N PRO A 443 9.07 8.08 -0.53
CA PRO A 443 7.77 8.00 0.17
C PRO A 443 6.55 7.81 -0.74
N LYS A 444 6.71 7.92 -2.07
CA LYS A 444 5.61 7.87 -3.05
C LYS A 444 4.75 6.61 -2.93
N SER A 445 5.36 5.46 -2.59
CA SER A 445 4.64 4.21 -2.39
C SER A 445 3.55 4.35 -1.31
N THR A 446 3.88 4.94 -0.17
CA THR A 446 2.93 5.18 0.93
C THR A 446 1.77 6.05 0.48
N ILE A 447 2.05 7.16 -0.21
CA ILE A 447 1.03 8.07 -0.74
C ILE A 447 0.13 7.36 -1.73
N PHE A 448 0.71 6.57 -2.63
CA PHE A 448 -0.02 5.79 -3.62
C PHE A 448 -0.96 4.78 -2.97
N PHE A 449 -0.50 4.04 -1.94
CA PHE A 449 -1.35 3.12 -1.18
C PHE A 449 -2.50 3.85 -0.49
N THR A 450 -2.24 4.99 0.16
CA THR A 450 -3.29 5.81 0.80
C THR A 450 -4.39 6.18 -0.20
N VAL A 451 -4.00 6.73 -1.35
CA VAL A 451 -4.94 7.12 -2.41
C VAL A 451 -5.69 5.91 -2.95
N LEU A 452 -4.99 4.83 -3.27
CA LEU A 452 -5.61 3.63 -3.84
C LEU A 452 -6.62 3.00 -2.89
N PHE A 453 -6.31 2.93 -1.60
CA PHE A 453 -7.22 2.37 -0.60
C PHE A 453 -8.40 3.30 -0.33
N HIS A 454 -8.17 4.62 -0.39
CA HIS A 454 -9.27 5.59 -0.31
C HIS A 454 -10.24 5.41 -1.47
N LEU A 455 -9.74 5.32 -2.71
CA LEU A 455 -10.58 5.10 -3.89
C LEU A 455 -11.37 3.79 -3.79
N LYS A 456 -10.72 2.70 -3.39
CA LYS A 456 -11.39 1.41 -3.15
C LYS A 456 -12.50 1.55 -2.10
N ASN A 457 -12.23 2.25 -1.00
CA ASN A 457 -13.22 2.45 0.05
C ASN A 457 -14.39 3.29 -0.43
N CYS A 458 -14.17 4.35 -1.21
CA CYS A 458 -15.22 5.13 -1.87
C CYS A 458 -16.12 4.22 -2.71
N THR A 459 -15.54 3.37 -3.58
CA THR A 459 -16.31 2.39 -4.37
C THR A 459 -17.10 1.43 -3.48
N THR A 460 -16.48 0.92 -2.41
CA THR A 460 -17.09 -0.05 -1.47
C THR A 460 -18.28 0.56 -0.73
N THR A 461 -18.14 1.81 -0.30
CA THR A 461 -19.13 2.53 0.53
C THR A 461 -20.13 3.33 -0.31
N GLY A 462 -19.91 3.43 -1.62
CA GLY A 462 -20.73 4.22 -2.53
C GLY A 462 -20.63 5.72 -2.33
N ILE A 463 -19.59 6.17 -1.64
CA ILE A 463 -19.33 7.59 -1.44
C ILE A 463 -18.68 8.08 -2.73
N SER A 464 -19.25 9.13 -3.32
CA SER A 464 -18.56 9.82 -4.40
C SER A 464 -17.26 10.38 -3.85
N SER A 465 -16.14 10.16 -4.55
CA SER A 465 -14.85 10.80 -4.22
C SER A 465 -14.89 12.33 -4.33
N PHE A 466 -16.06 12.91 -4.59
CA PHE A 466 -16.32 14.35 -4.68
C PHE A 466 -17.36 14.85 -3.66
N GLU A 467 -18.08 13.97 -2.97
CA GLU A 467 -19.07 14.38 -1.96
C GLU A 467 -18.37 14.59 -0.61
N GLN A 468 -18.53 15.78 -0.05
CA GLN A 468 -18.03 16.08 1.29
C GLN A 468 -18.80 15.22 2.31
N ALA A 469 -18.08 14.63 3.27
CA ALA A 469 -18.72 14.15 4.49
C ALA A 469 -19.27 15.39 5.20
N VAL A 470 -20.60 15.46 5.33
CA VAL A 470 -21.32 16.55 6.00
C VAL A 470 -21.02 16.53 7.49
#